data_AF-A0A960I4I1-F1
#
_entry.id   AF-A0A960I4I1-F1
#
_cell.length_a   1.000
_cell.length_b   1.000
_cell.length_c   1.000
_cell.angle_alpha   90.00
_cell.angle_beta   90.00
_cell.angle_gamma   90.00
#
_symmetry.space_group_name_H-M   'P 1'
#
loop_
_entity.id
_entity.type
_entity.pdbx_description
1 polymer ?
#
loop_
_entity_poly.entity_id
_entity_poly.type
_entity_poly.pdbx_seq_one_letter_code
_entity_poly.pdbx_strand_id
1 'polypeptide(L)'
;MTVAAFWIGWLVIWPTVCALIAQSRGMEWWVGALLGLLGCVGLVIVLVMRPGGGSTPHLPPPPPGAQWAQDPTGRHQLRLWDGRQWTPNVSNGGVSGWDPIPDGATGG
;
A
#
# COMPACT_ATOMS: atom_id res chain seq x y z
N MET A 1 -8.70 -5.88 29.99
CA MET A 1 -7.59 -6.56 30.70
C MET A 1 -7.19 -7.88 30.04
N THR A 2 -8.09 -8.59 29.36
CA THR A 2 -7.81 -9.88 28.71
C THR A 2 -7.03 -9.81 27.40
N VAL A 3 -7.22 -8.75 26.59
CA VAL A 3 -6.60 -8.62 25.26
C VAL A 3 -5.07 -8.44 25.32
N ALA A 4 -4.57 -7.69 26.31
CA ALA A 4 -3.14 -7.44 26.48
C ALA A 4 -2.38 -8.69 26.95
N ALA A 5 -2.97 -9.50 27.84
CA ALA A 5 -2.37 -10.75 28.31
C ALA A 5 -2.30 -11.80 27.19
N PHE A 6 -3.30 -11.81 26.29
CA PHE A 6 -3.30 -12.68 25.11
C PHE A 6 -2.20 -12.27 24.12
N TRP A 7 -1.98 -10.97 23.94
CA TRP A 7 -0.92 -10.41 23.09
C TRP A 7 0.49 -10.69 23.63
N ILE A 8 0.70 -10.55 24.94
CA ILE A 8 2.00 -10.82 25.58
C ILE A 8 2.30 -12.33 25.59
N GLY A 9 1.29 -13.15 25.88
CA GLY A 9 1.38 -14.61 25.76
C GLY A 9 1.78 -15.03 24.35
N TRP A 10 1.15 -14.47 23.32
CA TRP A 10 1.49 -14.76 21.92
C TRP A 10 2.94 -14.38 21.56
N LEU A 11 3.40 -13.21 22.02
CA LEU A 11 4.75 -12.71 21.72
C LEU A 11 5.88 -13.46 22.45
N VAL A 12 5.59 -14.14 23.57
CA VAL A 12 6.60 -14.88 24.34
C VAL A 12 6.52 -16.39 24.10
N ILE A 13 5.30 -16.93 23.96
CA ILE A 13 5.09 -18.37 23.74
C ILE A 13 5.61 -18.78 22.37
N TRP A 14 5.37 -17.98 21.32
CA TRP A 14 5.79 -18.33 19.96
C TRP A 14 7.31 -18.40 19.75
N PRO A 15 8.13 -17.43 20.20
CA PRO A 15 9.59 -17.56 20.12
C PRO A 15 10.12 -18.70 21.00
N THR A 16 9.49 -18.97 22.14
CA THR A 16 9.87 -20.10 23.00
C THR A 16 9.57 -21.45 22.33
N VAL A 17 8.42 -21.57 21.65
CA VAL A 17 8.04 -22.74 20.86
C VAL A 17 8.97 -22.91 19.65
N CYS A 18 9.34 -21.82 18.95
CA CYS A 18 10.33 -21.87 17.88
C CYS A 18 11.73 -22.28 18.39
N ALA A 19 12.15 -21.80 19.57
CA ALA A 19 13.41 -22.19 20.20
C ALA A 19 13.40 -23.66 20.61
N LEU A 20 12.26 -24.18 21.11
CA LEU A 20 12.09 -25.58 21.48
C LEU A 20 12.09 -26.51 20.24
N ILE A 21 11.49 -26.07 19.12
CA ILE A 21 11.54 -26.81 17.85
C ILE A 21 12.96 -26.76 17.26
N ALA A 22 13.67 -25.64 17.35
CA ALA A 22 15.07 -25.54 16.92
C ALA A 22 16.00 -26.43 17.77
N GLN A 23 15.72 -26.57 19.08
CA GLN A 23 16.43 -27.47 20.00
C GLN A 23 16.33 -28.94 19.56
N SER A 24 15.27 -29.33 18.85
CA SER A 24 15.11 -30.69 18.34
C SER A 24 16.03 -31.05 17.17
N ARG A 25 16.71 -30.08 16.54
CA ARG A 25 17.49 -30.29 15.31
C ARG A 25 19.00 -30.04 15.42
N GLY A 26 19.53 -29.86 16.63
CA GLY A 26 20.98 -29.73 16.85
C GLY A 26 21.60 -28.52 16.15
N MET A 27 20.80 -27.51 15.81
CA MET A 27 21.23 -26.30 15.13
C MET A 27 21.23 -25.16 16.16
N GLU A 28 22.44 -24.84 16.63
CA GLU A 28 22.85 -23.65 17.38
C GLU A 28 21.70 -22.67 17.72
N TRP A 29 21.12 -22.82 18.92
CA TRP A 29 19.97 -22.09 19.46
C TRP A 29 19.98 -20.55 19.23
N TRP A 30 21.17 -19.95 19.18
CA TRP A 30 21.34 -18.52 18.91
C TRP A 30 21.02 -18.12 17.46
N VAL A 31 21.13 -19.05 16.49
CA VAL A 31 20.74 -18.82 15.09
C VAL A 31 19.22 -18.66 14.95
N GLY A 32 18.44 -19.49 15.66
CA GLY A 32 16.99 -19.37 15.70
C GLY A 32 16.54 -18.06 16.35
N ALA A 33 17.23 -17.62 17.41
CA ALA A 33 16.98 -16.33 18.04
C ALA A 33 17.32 -15.15 17.11
N LEU A 34 18.43 -15.20 16.38
CA LEU A 34 18.82 -14.16 15.41
C LEU A 34 17.86 -14.09 14.22
N LEU A 35 17.45 -15.24 13.65
CA LEU A 35 16.48 -15.29 12.56
C LEU A 35 15.09 -14.80 13.00
N GLY A 36 14.67 -15.16 14.22
CA GLY A 36 13.43 -14.66 14.83
C GLY A 36 13.46 -13.15 15.05
N LEU A 37 14.56 -12.61 15.60
CA LEU A 37 14.74 -11.17 15.81
C LEU A 37 14.78 -10.41 14.47
N LEU A 38 15.47 -10.93 13.46
CA LEU A 38 15.50 -10.36 12.11
C LEU A 38 14.10 -10.36 11.47
N GLY A 39 13.33 -11.43 11.65
CA GLY A 39 11.93 -11.52 11.19
C GLY A 39 10.99 -10.53 11.90
N CYS A 40 11.11 -10.40 13.23
CA CYS A 40 10.36 -9.41 14.00
C CYS A 40 10.71 -7.98 13.58
N VAL A 41 12.00 -7.69 13.35
CA VAL A 41 12.45 -6.38 12.84
C VAL A 41 11.86 -6.10 11.46
N GLY A 42 11.88 -7.08 10.54
CA GLY A 42 11.24 -6.95 9.23
C GLY A 42 9.73 -6.68 9.31
N LEU A 43 9.02 -7.34 10.22
CA LEU A 43 7.59 -7.11 10.46
C LEU A 43 7.33 -5.71 11.06
N VAL A 44 8.13 -5.28 12.03
CA VAL A 44 8.05 -3.92 12.58
C VAL A 44 8.30 -2.89 11.48
N ILE A 45 9.30 -3.12 10.61
CA ILE A 45 9.55 -2.26 9.45
C ILE A 45 8.33 -2.21 8.55
N VAL A 46 7.69 -3.33 8.20
CA VAL A 46 6.48 -3.34 7.36
C VAL A 46 5.27 -2.68 8.05
N LEU A 47 5.16 -2.79 9.37
CA LEU A 47 4.06 -2.19 10.12
C LEU A 47 4.26 -0.68 10.36
N VAL A 48 5.51 -0.23 10.51
CA VAL A 48 5.86 1.19 10.72
C VAL A 48 5.99 1.92 9.38
N MET A 49 6.55 1.28 8.36
CA MET A 49 6.47 1.71 6.97
C MET A 49 5.04 1.46 6.50
N ARG A 50 4.12 2.37 6.85
CA ARG A 50 2.93 2.60 6.03
C ARG A 50 3.39 2.57 4.58
N PRO A 51 2.72 1.83 3.66
CA PRO A 51 3.04 1.91 2.25
C PRO A 51 3.09 3.40 1.94
N GLY A 52 4.29 3.88 1.62
CA GLY A 52 4.52 5.29 1.38
C GLY A 52 3.52 5.65 0.32
N GLY A 53 2.47 6.37 0.73
CA GLY A 53 1.46 6.87 -0.17
C GLY A 53 2.27 7.55 -1.25
N GLY A 54 2.20 6.98 -2.46
CA GLY A 54 2.90 7.54 -3.61
C GLY A 54 2.65 9.02 -3.56
N SER A 55 3.74 9.79 -3.52
CA SER A 55 3.75 11.23 -3.32
C SER A 55 2.62 11.80 -4.13
N THR A 56 1.47 12.11 -3.50
CA THR A 56 0.38 12.75 -4.23
C THR A 56 0.99 14.06 -4.65
N PRO A 57 1.21 14.31 -5.96
CA PRO A 57 1.58 15.63 -6.39
C PRO A 57 0.56 16.55 -5.74
N HIS A 58 1.03 17.62 -5.10
CA HIS A 58 0.15 18.69 -4.65
C HIS A 58 -0.57 19.20 -5.91
N LEU A 59 -1.70 18.59 -6.22
CA LEU A 59 -2.62 19.07 -7.21
C LEU A 59 -3.47 20.10 -6.49
N PRO A 60 -3.66 21.30 -7.06
CA PRO A 60 -4.61 22.26 -6.54
C PRO A 60 -5.99 21.57 -6.38
N PRO A 61 -6.80 21.98 -5.39
CA PRO A 61 -8.14 21.43 -5.23
C PRO A 61 -8.88 21.50 -6.56
N PRO A 62 -9.59 20.43 -6.95
CA PRO A 62 -10.24 20.37 -8.25
C PRO A 62 -11.18 21.58 -8.41
N PRO A 63 -11.21 22.23 -9.58
CA PRO A 63 -12.11 23.35 -9.82
C PRO A 63 -13.57 22.94 -9.56
N PRO A 64 -14.44 23.87 -9.15
CA PRO A 64 -15.87 23.62 -9.07
C PRO A 64 -16.37 23.16 -10.46
N GLY A 65 -16.88 21.93 -10.55
CA GLY A 65 -17.29 21.31 -11.82
C GLY A 65 -16.40 20.16 -12.29
N ALA A 66 -15.37 19.78 -11.53
CA ALA A 66 -14.60 18.58 -11.84
C ALA A 66 -15.46 17.32 -11.67
N GLN A 67 -15.50 16.46 -12.69
CA GLN A 67 -16.30 15.24 -12.69
C GLN A 67 -15.62 14.12 -13.48
N TRP A 68 -15.93 12.88 -13.11
CA TRP A 68 -15.57 11.72 -13.93
C TRP A 68 -16.53 11.60 -15.09
N ALA A 69 -16.01 11.66 -16.31
CA ALA A 69 -16.78 11.49 -17.53
C ALA A 69 -16.13 10.43 -18.42
N GLN A 70 -16.87 9.92 -19.40
CA GLN A 70 -16.38 8.88 -20.30
C GLN A 70 -15.14 9.38 -21.04
N ASP A 71 -14.07 8.58 -21.06
CA ASP A 71 -12.81 8.97 -21.68
C ASP A 71 -12.99 9.19 -23.19
N PRO A 72 -12.74 10.42 -23.71
CA PRO A 72 -12.88 10.71 -25.13
C PRO A 72 -11.87 9.94 -25.99
N THR A 73 -10.75 9.51 -25.40
CA THR A 73 -9.72 8.74 -26.13
C THR A 73 -10.08 7.25 -26.27
N GLY A 74 -11.08 6.78 -25.52
CA GLY A 74 -11.49 5.37 -25.49
C GLY A 74 -10.45 4.40 -24.91
N ARG A 75 -9.37 4.91 -24.31
CA ARG A 75 -8.29 4.10 -23.71
C ARG A 75 -8.64 3.64 -22.30
N HIS A 76 -9.47 4.42 -21.61
CA HIS A 76 -9.92 4.18 -20.24
C HIS A 76 -11.45 4.24 -20.14
N GLN A 77 -12.01 3.74 -19.03
CA GLN A 77 -13.46 3.80 -18.81
C GLN A 77 -13.89 5.24 -18.48
N LEU A 78 -13.16 5.90 -17.59
CA LEU A 78 -13.44 7.26 -17.14
C LEU A 78 -12.16 8.09 -17.17
N ARG A 79 -12.30 9.37 -17.50
CA ARG A 79 -11.26 10.39 -17.39
C ARG A 79 -11.80 11.56 -16.58
N LEU A 80 -10.96 12.20 -15.79
CA LEU A 80 -11.36 13.35 -14.99
C LEU A 80 -11.42 14.58 -15.89
N TRP A 81 -12.61 15.17 -15.99
CA TRP A 81 -12.85 16.49 -16.56
C TRP A 81 -12.70 17.52 -15.45
N ASP A 82 -11.89 18.56 -15.64
CA ASP A 82 -11.70 19.61 -14.61
C ASP A 82 -12.75 20.73 -14.66
N GLY A 83 -13.69 20.66 -15.60
CA GLY A 83 -14.67 21.71 -15.88
C GLY A 83 -14.36 22.52 -17.15
N ARG A 84 -13.13 22.45 -17.68
CA ARG A 84 -12.67 23.19 -18.86
C ARG A 84 -11.92 22.31 -19.87
N GLN A 85 -11.20 21.31 -19.39
CA GLN A 85 -10.35 20.42 -20.18
C GLN A 85 -10.26 19.03 -19.54
N TRP A 86 -9.89 18.06 -20.37
CA TRP A 86 -9.57 16.72 -19.90
C TRP A 86 -8.22 16.73 -19.16
N THR A 87 -8.15 16.01 -18.05
CA THR A 87 -6.92 15.87 -17.26
C THR A 87 -6.28 14.49 -17.50
N PRO A 88 -4.98 14.31 -17.18
CA PRO A 88 -4.34 13.01 -17.28
C PRO A 88 -4.84 11.98 -16.25
N ASN A 89 -5.74 12.36 -15.34
CA ASN A 89 -6.31 11.45 -14.36
C ASN A 89 -7.39 10.57 -15.01
N VAL A 90 -7.22 9.25 -14.90
CA VAL A 90 -8.11 8.23 -15.47
C VAL A 90 -8.61 7.27 -14.41
N SER A 91 -9.69 6.54 -14.68
CA SER A 91 -10.20 5.48 -13.82
C SER A 91 -10.70 4.28 -14.64
N ASN A 92 -10.26 3.08 -14.26
CA ASN A 92 -10.62 1.81 -14.88
C ASN A 92 -11.14 0.84 -13.81
N GLY A 93 -12.41 0.44 -13.91
CA GLY A 93 -13.03 -0.48 -12.95
C GLY A 93 -13.02 0.05 -11.50
N GLY A 94 -13.03 1.37 -11.32
CA GLY A 94 -12.91 2.03 -10.01
C GLY A 94 -11.48 2.26 -9.53
N VAL A 95 -10.46 1.85 -10.28
CA VAL A 95 -9.05 2.12 -9.97
C VAL A 95 -8.58 3.38 -10.70
N SER A 96 -8.21 4.41 -9.95
CA SER A 96 -7.65 5.66 -10.49
C SER A 96 -6.19 5.50 -10.93
N GLY A 97 -5.81 6.17 -12.01
CA GLY A 97 -4.45 6.18 -12.53
C GLY A 97 -4.13 7.48 -13.26
N TRP A 98 -2.97 7.49 -13.93
CA TRP A 98 -2.45 8.62 -14.68
C TRP A 98 -2.09 8.16 -16.09
N ASP A 99 -2.66 8.80 -17.11
CA ASP A 99 -2.36 8.58 -18.53
C ASP A 99 -2.29 9.95 -19.24
N PRO A 100 -1.15 10.29 -19.87
CA PRO A 100 -0.95 11.58 -20.50
C PRO A 100 -1.88 11.75 -21.69
N ILE A 101 -2.45 12.95 -21.82
CA ILE A 101 -3.31 13.30 -22.95
C ILE A 101 -2.43 13.68 -24.15
N PRO A 102 -2.63 13.08 -25.34
CA PRO A 102 -2.02 13.55 -26.58
C PRO A 102 -2.54 14.96 -26.92
N ASP A 103 -1.67 15.85 -27.41
CA ASP A 103 -1.92 17.29 -27.63
C ASP A 103 -3.11 17.66 -28.55
N GLY A 104 -3.88 16.69 -29.05
CA GLY A 104 -5.05 16.89 -29.92
C GLY A 104 -6.42 16.58 -29.30
N ALA A 105 -6.51 16.11 -28.05
CA ALA A 105 -7.80 15.70 -27.46
C ALA A 105 -8.52 16.81 -26.66
N THR A 106 -7.95 18.02 -26.58
CA THR A 106 -8.42 19.13 -25.73
C THR A 106 -9.24 20.20 -26.48
N GLY A 107 -9.61 20.01 -27.74
CA GLY A 107 -10.37 21.01 -28.51
C GLY A 107 -11.50 20.43 -29.35
N GLY A 108 -12.75 20.74 -28.96
CA GLY A 108 -13.98 20.44 -29.68
C GLY A 108 -15.21 20.78 -28.85
#